data_AF-A0AA88Q9V3-F1
#
_entry.id   AF-A0AA88Q9V3-F1
#
_cell.length_a   1.000
_cell.length_b   1.000
_cell.length_c   1.000
_cell.angle_alpha   90.00
_cell.angle_beta   90.00
_cell.angle_gamma   90.00
#
_symmetry.space_group_name_H-M   'P 1'
#
loop_
_entity.id
_entity.type
_entity.pdbx_description
1 polymer ?
#
loop_
_entity_poly.entity_id
_entity_poly.type
_entity_poly.pdbx_seq_one_letter_code
_entity_poly.pdbx_strand_id
1 'polypeptide(L)'
;MESIAEEPLPRSISYPQTIRGAKDKKAYKYSLLKNNPETLMADVSQKEDKNITTNLLLYTTDCNLWHTVICKYYKSYRKLGICNGRQIQLYEENDANKAFLTVNIYHNETIMFQGTEACFSSVQANFTSKKALAEAEKQGANSDAAGDSDAQNSRERLEEMELNPVEQDPQLEQSVSQIRNSVSLQEVELVELRELALSHAISSERLQHLENKLNHLTHDFKTSVEELKQEICKLQQDRETLNKELKTVRQELLLREGEIQSLRQQTESFTYICKQRPSSPITQTTAAHNPSPDLDLDIHLSLHSLLSTTSPHHNSSDPSSRTLSLGTNISTTTEDPEQLQQGTTASEQSSSQVHFHNLTDPSTRNRGVTPQPYKSQTIPT
;
A
#
# COMPACT_ATOMS: atom_id res chain seq x y z
N MET A 1 -41.39 -4.64 14.71
CA MET A 1 -40.62 -3.41 14.48
C MET A 1 -39.46 -3.44 15.45
N GLU A 2 -38.35 -4.02 15.02
CA GLU A 2 -37.12 -4.06 15.80
C GLU A 2 -36.57 -2.64 15.92
N SER A 3 -36.38 -2.18 17.15
CA SER A 3 -35.72 -0.91 17.43
C SER A 3 -34.27 -1.01 16.98
N ILE A 4 -33.91 -0.27 15.93
CA ILE A 4 -32.52 -0.01 15.58
C ILE A 4 -31.96 0.80 16.76
N ALA A 5 -31.27 0.13 17.67
CA ALA A 5 -30.48 0.80 18.69
C ALA A 5 -29.41 1.58 17.94
N GLU A 6 -29.54 2.91 17.90
CA GLU A 6 -28.48 3.80 17.43
C GLU A 6 -27.21 3.43 18.16
N GLU A 7 -26.25 2.91 17.40
CA GLU A 7 -24.96 2.54 17.93
C GLU A 7 -24.28 3.81 18.47
N PRO A 8 -23.86 3.86 19.75
CA PRO A 8 -23.30 5.07 20.31
C PRO A 8 -21.98 5.39 19.59
N LEU A 9 -21.96 6.56 18.93
CA LEU A 9 -20.74 7.19 18.39
C LEU A 9 -19.63 7.21 19.44
N PRO A 10 -18.36 6.98 19.07
CA PRO A 10 -17.28 6.93 20.04
C PRO A 10 -17.11 8.32 20.62
N ARG A 11 -16.97 8.41 21.95
CA ARG A 11 -16.81 9.70 22.63
C ARG A 11 -15.53 10.38 22.13
N SER A 12 -15.69 11.53 21.47
CA SER A 12 -14.56 12.30 20.96
C SER A 12 -13.81 12.98 22.11
N ILE A 13 -12.49 12.98 22.07
CA ILE A 13 -11.65 13.69 23.05
C ILE A 13 -11.71 15.18 22.74
N SER A 14 -12.38 15.93 23.60
CA SER A 14 -12.39 17.40 23.55
C SER A 14 -11.35 17.96 24.51
N TYR A 15 -10.46 18.79 23.99
CA TYR A 15 -9.42 19.46 24.76
C TYR A 15 -9.92 20.84 25.23
N PRO A 16 -9.85 21.16 26.53
CA PRO A 16 -10.16 22.49 27.03
C PRO A 16 -9.27 23.57 26.40
N GLN A 17 -9.82 24.77 26.15
CA GLN A 17 -9.07 25.89 25.56
C GLN A 17 -7.90 26.38 26.43
N THR A 18 -7.91 26.04 27.72
CA THR A 18 -6.84 26.31 28.67
C THR A 18 -5.58 25.46 28.41
N ILE A 19 -5.70 24.34 27.68
CA ILE A 19 -4.61 23.40 27.41
C ILE A 19 -4.03 23.65 26.02
N ARG A 20 -2.94 24.44 25.95
CA ARG A 20 -2.25 24.75 24.67
C ARG A 20 -1.03 23.88 24.41
N GLY A 21 -0.31 23.48 25.47
CA GLY A 21 0.94 22.73 25.36
C GLY A 21 0.76 21.26 24.96
N ALA A 22 1.64 20.74 24.12
CA ALA A 22 1.61 19.33 23.70
C ALA A 22 1.77 18.36 24.89
N LYS A 23 2.61 18.71 25.87
CA LYS A 23 2.80 17.96 27.11
C LYS A 23 1.50 17.90 27.93
N ASP A 24 0.82 19.03 28.06
CA ASP A 24 -0.42 19.14 28.84
C ASP A 24 -1.58 18.42 28.14
N LYS A 25 -1.66 18.52 26.81
CA LYS A 25 -2.63 17.74 26.01
C LYS A 25 -2.41 16.24 26.18
N LYS A 26 -1.15 15.77 26.18
CA LYS A 26 -0.81 14.38 26.43
C LYS A 26 -1.22 13.93 27.84
N ALA A 27 -0.92 14.74 28.86
CA ALA A 27 -1.28 14.46 30.25
C ALA A 27 -2.80 14.42 30.46
N TYR A 28 -3.52 15.41 29.90
CA TYR A 28 -4.98 15.47 29.92
C TYR A 28 -5.61 14.26 29.23
N LYS A 29 -5.15 13.94 28.01
CA LYS A 29 -5.63 12.77 27.26
C LYS A 29 -5.45 11.48 28.07
N TYR A 30 -4.27 11.29 28.64
CA TYR A 30 -4.01 10.11 29.48
C TYR A 30 -4.92 10.08 30.73
N SER A 31 -5.08 11.20 31.43
CA SER A 31 -5.98 11.28 32.59
C SER A 31 -7.44 11.02 32.22
N LEU A 32 -7.90 11.52 31.09
CA LEU A 32 -9.27 11.33 30.61
C LEU A 32 -9.54 9.85 30.30
N LEU A 33 -8.61 9.20 29.58
CA LEU A 33 -8.68 7.78 29.27
C LEU A 33 -8.64 6.93 30.54
N LYS A 34 -7.73 7.25 31.47
CA LYS A 34 -7.60 6.55 32.75
C LYS A 34 -8.86 6.64 33.61
N ASN A 35 -9.56 7.78 33.59
CA ASN A 35 -10.81 7.98 34.30
C ASN A 35 -12.02 7.29 33.63
N ASN A 36 -11.86 6.81 32.40
CA ASN A 36 -12.89 6.11 31.64
C ASN A 36 -12.32 4.79 31.10
N PRO A 37 -11.93 3.85 31.98
CA PRO A 37 -11.37 2.58 31.55
C PRO A 37 -12.37 1.81 30.68
N GLU A 38 -11.84 1.02 29.75
CA GLU A 38 -12.61 0.17 28.84
C GLU A 38 -13.69 0.89 28.03
N THR A 39 -13.49 2.19 27.80
CA THR A 39 -14.30 3.04 26.95
C THR A 39 -13.49 3.44 25.72
N LEU A 40 -14.03 3.17 24.53
CA LEU A 40 -13.41 3.57 23.27
C LEU A 40 -13.63 5.07 23.04
N MET A 41 -12.53 5.81 22.87
CA MET A 41 -12.55 7.25 22.64
C MET A 41 -11.85 7.61 21.32
N ALA A 42 -12.38 8.59 20.59
CA ALA A 42 -11.80 9.04 19.32
C ALA A 42 -10.90 10.26 19.53
N ASP A 43 -9.64 10.18 19.07
CA ASP A 43 -8.73 11.33 18.99
C ASP A 43 -8.94 12.03 17.65
N VAL A 44 -9.42 13.26 17.69
CA VAL A 44 -9.86 14.01 16.51
C VAL A 44 -8.88 15.14 16.23
N SER A 45 -8.47 15.27 14.97
CA SER A 45 -7.76 16.45 14.47
C SER A 45 -8.71 17.31 13.65
N GLN A 46 -8.67 18.63 13.86
CA GLN A 46 -9.36 19.57 13.00
C GLN A 46 -8.47 19.88 11.80
N LYS A 47 -8.93 19.54 10.59
CA LYS A 47 -8.27 19.88 9.33
C LYS A 47 -9.34 20.45 8.38
N GLU A 48 -9.13 21.67 7.87
CA GLU A 48 -10.01 22.29 6.85
C GLU A 48 -11.50 22.24 7.25
N ASP A 49 -11.81 22.72 8.46
CA ASP A 49 -13.17 22.75 9.05
C ASP A 49 -13.86 21.39 9.23
N LYS A 50 -13.16 20.28 8.98
CA LYS A 50 -13.65 18.93 9.25
C LYS A 50 -12.90 18.29 10.42
N ASN A 51 -13.67 17.64 11.27
CA ASN A 51 -13.17 16.81 12.35
C ASN A 51 -12.82 15.44 11.78
N ILE A 52 -11.53 15.13 11.67
CA ILE A 52 -11.05 13.84 11.19
C ILE A 52 -10.60 13.02 12.38
N THR A 53 -11.21 11.85 12.58
CA THR A 53 -10.72 10.87 13.55
C THR A 53 -9.37 10.35 13.10
N THR A 54 -8.36 10.56 13.93
CA THR A 54 -6.98 10.14 13.63
C THR A 54 -6.65 8.80 14.27
N ASN A 55 -7.20 8.53 15.45
CA ASN A 55 -6.93 7.32 16.22
C ASN A 55 -8.16 6.98 17.09
N LEU A 56 -8.34 5.71 17.39
CA LEU A 56 -9.21 5.28 18.50
C LEU A 56 -8.34 4.83 19.67
N LEU A 57 -8.75 5.20 20.89
CA LEU A 57 -7.99 5.01 22.11
C LEU A 57 -8.84 4.28 23.14
N LEU A 58 -8.19 3.41 23.88
CA LEU A 58 -8.78 2.61 24.94
C LEU A 58 -7.76 2.54 26.09
N TYR A 59 -8.22 2.67 27.33
CA TYR A 59 -7.39 2.42 28.50
C TYR A 59 -7.87 1.17 29.22
N THR A 60 -6.95 0.26 29.57
CA THR A 60 -7.25 -0.99 30.25
C THR A 60 -6.04 -1.50 31.02
N THR A 61 -6.26 -1.92 32.27
CA THR A 61 -5.24 -2.59 33.09
C THR A 61 -4.92 -3.98 32.54
N ASP A 62 -5.86 -4.59 31.81
CA ASP A 62 -5.76 -5.97 31.32
C ASP A 62 -5.24 -6.01 29.86
N CYS A 63 -4.09 -5.37 29.60
CA CYS A 63 -3.53 -5.26 28.25
C CYS A 63 -3.23 -6.62 27.57
N ASN A 64 -2.88 -7.64 28.35
CA ASN A 64 -2.65 -9.00 27.83
C ASN A 64 -3.94 -9.66 27.34
N LEU A 65 -5.04 -9.45 28.06
CA LEU A 65 -6.36 -9.94 27.70
C LEU A 65 -6.82 -9.32 26.38
N TRP A 66 -6.72 -8.00 26.26
CA TRP A 66 -7.06 -7.30 25.03
C TRP A 66 -6.17 -7.70 23.85
N HIS A 67 -4.88 -7.94 24.08
CA HIS A 67 -4.00 -8.50 23.06
C HIS A 67 -4.53 -9.86 22.56
N THR A 68 -4.87 -10.78 23.46
CA THR A 68 -5.42 -12.11 23.12
C THR A 68 -6.73 -11.98 22.36
N VAL A 69 -7.67 -11.19 22.87
CA VAL A 69 -8.98 -10.92 22.25
C VAL A 69 -8.84 -10.38 20.84
N ILE A 70 -7.94 -9.41 20.62
CA ILE A 70 -7.71 -8.82 19.30
C ILE A 70 -7.11 -9.88 18.35
N CYS A 71 -6.13 -10.65 18.81
CA CYS A 71 -5.54 -11.74 18.02
C CYS A 71 -6.51 -12.89 17.72
N LYS A 72 -7.51 -13.13 18.58
CA LYS A 72 -8.55 -14.15 18.38
C LYS A 72 -9.63 -13.66 17.42
N TYR A 73 -9.99 -12.37 17.53
CA TYR A 73 -11.01 -11.75 16.72
C TYR A 73 -10.59 -11.59 15.25
N TYR A 74 -9.34 -11.17 15.01
CA TYR A 74 -8.79 -11.04 13.67
C TYR A 74 -7.96 -12.26 13.30
N LYS A 75 -8.29 -12.94 12.20
CA LYS A 75 -7.59 -14.16 11.76
C LYS A 75 -6.22 -13.88 11.16
N SER A 76 -6.10 -12.77 10.43
CA SER A 76 -4.89 -12.39 9.67
C SER A 76 -4.18 -11.22 10.36
N TYR A 77 -3.13 -11.52 11.10
CA TYR A 77 -2.34 -10.51 11.80
C TYR A 77 -0.85 -10.84 11.88
N ARG A 78 -0.04 -9.81 12.10
CA ARG A 78 1.39 -9.91 12.43
C ARG A 78 1.67 -9.19 13.74
N LYS A 79 2.42 -9.85 14.62
CA LYS A 79 2.90 -9.29 15.90
C LYS A 79 4.28 -8.66 15.70
N LEU A 80 4.46 -7.47 16.26
CA LEU A 80 5.70 -6.70 16.22
C LEU A 80 6.00 -6.12 17.60
N GLY A 81 7.28 -5.89 17.89
CA GLY A 81 7.73 -5.15 19.06
C GLY A 81 7.83 -3.65 18.77
N ILE A 82 7.48 -2.81 19.73
CA ILE A 82 7.73 -1.36 19.69
C ILE A 82 8.43 -0.94 20.99
N CYS A 83 9.14 0.18 20.98
CA CYS A 83 9.99 0.61 22.10
C CYS A 83 9.30 0.67 23.47
N ASN A 84 7.97 0.91 23.51
CA ASN A 84 7.19 1.01 24.74
C ASN A 84 5.93 0.12 24.72
N GLY A 85 6.01 -1.05 24.09
CA GLY A 85 4.85 -1.95 24.01
C GLY A 85 4.92 -2.99 22.91
N ARG A 86 3.74 -3.40 22.46
CA ARG A 86 3.54 -4.35 21.37
C ARG A 86 2.71 -3.71 20.26
N GLN A 87 2.94 -4.13 19.03
CA GLN A 87 2.14 -3.72 17.89
C GLN A 87 1.55 -4.96 17.21
N ILE A 88 0.29 -4.85 16.80
CA ILE A 88 -0.42 -5.85 16.00
C ILE A 88 -0.82 -5.18 14.70
N GLN A 89 -0.30 -5.66 13.58
CA GLN A 89 -0.73 -5.25 12.25
C GLN A 89 -1.79 -6.23 11.75
N LEU A 90 -2.95 -5.71 11.37
CA LEU A 90 -4.10 -6.48 10.92
C LEU A 90 -4.22 -6.34 9.40
N TYR A 91 -4.39 -7.48 8.72
CA TYR A 91 -4.46 -7.58 7.27
C TYR A 91 -5.84 -8.04 6.84
N GLU A 92 -6.26 -7.59 5.68
CA GLU A 92 -7.49 -8.06 5.08
C GLU A 92 -7.29 -9.48 4.57
N GLU A 93 -8.31 -10.34 4.62
CA GLU A 93 -8.16 -11.76 4.25
C GLU A 93 -7.70 -11.94 2.79
N ASN A 94 -7.98 -10.95 1.93
CA ASN A 94 -7.64 -10.96 0.51
C ASN A 94 -6.36 -10.17 0.15
N ASP A 95 -5.80 -9.39 1.08
CA ASP A 95 -4.60 -8.57 0.84
C ASP A 95 -3.67 -8.61 2.06
N ALA A 96 -2.70 -9.53 2.01
CA ALA A 96 -1.68 -9.68 3.05
C ALA A 96 -0.54 -8.65 2.94
N ASN A 97 -0.50 -7.83 1.89
CA ASN A 97 0.61 -6.92 1.63
C ASN A 97 0.39 -5.55 2.27
N LYS A 98 -0.85 -5.18 2.57
CA LYS A 98 -1.19 -3.90 3.17
C LYS A 98 -2.00 -4.08 4.46
N ALA A 99 -1.39 -3.71 5.59
CA ALA A 99 -2.13 -3.65 6.85
C ALA A 99 -3.19 -2.54 6.77
N PHE A 100 -4.45 -2.90 7.01
CA PHE A 100 -5.56 -1.92 7.02
C PHE A 100 -5.70 -1.24 8.38
N LEU A 101 -5.30 -1.92 9.45
CA LEU A 101 -5.42 -1.45 10.83
C LEU A 101 -4.19 -1.86 11.65
N THR A 102 -3.64 -0.91 12.41
CA THR A 102 -2.54 -1.14 13.34
C THR A 102 -3.01 -0.89 14.75
N VAL A 103 -2.77 -1.85 15.65
CA VAL A 103 -3.08 -1.73 17.07
C VAL A 103 -1.78 -1.67 17.87
N ASN A 104 -1.54 -0.56 18.55
CA ASN A 104 -0.43 -0.41 19.47
C ASN A 104 -0.94 -0.58 20.90
N ILE A 105 -0.30 -1.48 21.65
CA ILE A 105 -0.60 -1.77 23.06
C ILE A 105 0.60 -1.32 23.87
N TYR A 106 0.47 -0.17 24.53
CA TYR A 106 1.56 0.46 25.26
C TYR A 106 1.64 -0.04 26.71
N HIS A 107 2.83 0.03 27.30
CA HIS A 107 3.05 -0.32 28.71
C HIS A 107 2.30 0.57 29.69
N ASN A 108 1.91 1.79 29.28
CA ASN A 108 1.10 2.69 30.09
C ASN A 108 -0.41 2.37 30.01
N GLU A 109 -0.76 1.11 29.73
CA GLU A 109 -2.14 0.62 29.73
C GLU A 109 -3.05 1.26 28.66
N THR A 110 -2.46 1.94 27.68
CA THR A 110 -3.19 2.55 26.57
C THR A 110 -3.09 1.66 25.34
N ILE A 111 -4.24 1.37 24.73
CA ILE A 111 -4.36 0.73 23.43
C ILE A 111 -4.78 1.77 22.40
N MET A 112 -4.07 1.82 21.28
CA MET A 112 -4.31 2.76 20.19
C MET A 112 -4.53 2.03 18.88
N PHE A 113 -5.66 2.29 18.24
CA PHE A 113 -6.00 1.82 16.90
C PHE A 113 -5.70 2.92 15.89
N GLN A 114 -4.92 2.60 14.86
CA GLN A 114 -4.52 3.51 13.78
C GLN A 114 -4.86 2.89 12.42
N GLY A 115 -5.56 3.63 11.58
CA GLY A 115 -6.02 3.16 10.28
C GLY A 115 -6.79 4.23 9.53
N THR A 116 -7.56 3.82 8.52
CA THR A 116 -8.47 4.74 7.80
C THR A 116 -9.78 4.91 8.58
N GLU A 117 -10.56 5.92 8.20
CA GLU A 117 -11.88 6.19 8.81
C GLU A 117 -12.82 4.97 8.74
N ALA A 118 -12.83 4.26 7.60
CA ALA A 118 -13.61 3.03 7.45
C ALA A 118 -13.19 1.93 8.45
N CYS A 119 -11.90 1.86 8.79
CA CYS A 119 -11.39 0.92 9.78
C CYS A 119 -11.87 1.30 11.18
N PHE A 120 -11.93 2.59 11.50
CA PHE A 120 -12.45 3.07 12.78
C PHE A 120 -13.93 2.74 12.94
N SER A 121 -14.74 2.93 11.91
CA SER A 121 -16.15 2.53 11.91
C SER A 121 -16.31 1.03 12.16
N SER A 122 -15.48 0.19 11.50
CA SER A 122 -15.49 -1.26 11.74
C SER A 122 -15.07 -1.63 13.17
N VAL A 123 -14.05 -0.97 13.73
CA VAL A 123 -13.62 -1.22 15.12
C VAL A 123 -14.73 -0.86 16.09
N GLN A 124 -15.40 0.26 15.86
CA GLN A 124 -16.48 0.73 16.71
C GLN A 124 -17.70 -0.21 16.64
N ALA A 125 -18.12 -0.59 15.43
CA ALA A 125 -19.25 -1.49 15.20
C ALA A 125 -19.09 -2.85 15.93
N ASN A 126 -17.85 -3.25 16.14
CA ASN A 126 -17.50 -4.53 16.77
C ASN A 126 -16.96 -4.37 18.18
N PHE A 127 -16.94 -3.15 18.73
CA PHE A 127 -16.30 -2.88 20.02
C PHE A 127 -17.03 -3.60 21.16
N THR A 128 -18.36 -3.55 21.17
CA THR A 128 -19.19 -4.24 22.17
C THR A 128 -18.94 -5.75 22.16
N SER A 129 -18.86 -6.35 20.98
CA SER A 129 -18.57 -7.79 20.83
C SER A 129 -17.17 -8.14 21.34
N LYS A 130 -16.16 -7.31 21.04
CA LYS A 130 -14.78 -7.50 21.54
C LYS A 130 -14.70 -7.32 23.06
N LYS A 131 -15.42 -6.35 23.61
CA LYS A 131 -15.50 -6.13 25.05
C LYS A 131 -16.14 -7.33 25.76
N ALA A 132 -17.26 -7.84 25.26
CA ALA A 132 -17.88 -9.04 25.79
C ALA A 132 -16.94 -10.26 25.73
N LEU A 133 -16.15 -10.40 24.65
CA LEU A 133 -15.15 -11.46 24.54
C LEU A 133 -14.02 -11.31 25.58
N ALA A 134 -13.57 -10.08 25.86
CA ALA A 134 -12.61 -9.80 26.91
C ALA A 134 -13.17 -10.15 28.29
N GLU A 135 -14.39 -9.73 28.59
CA GLU A 135 -15.06 -10.05 29.86
C GLU A 135 -15.24 -11.57 30.05
N ALA A 136 -15.58 -12.31 28.99
CA ALA A 136 -15.70 -13.77 29.04
C ALA A 136 -14.35 -14.47 29.31
N GLU A 137 -13.26 -14.05 28.67
CA GLU A 137 -11.94 -14.62 28.93
C GLU A 137 -11.41 -14.29 30.34
N LYS A 138 -11.80 -13.14 30.89
CA LYS A 138 -11.48 -12.78 32.28
C LYS A 138 -12.14 -13.72 33.29
N GLN A 139 -13.32 -14.26 32.97
CA GLN A 139 -14.04 -15.21 33.84
C GLN A 139 -13.50 -16.65 33.69
N GLY A 140 -13.16 -17.08 32.47
CA GLY A 140 -12.60 -18.42 32.22
C GLY A 140 -11.24 -18.67 32.88
N ALA A 141 -10.41 -17.64 33.04
CA ALA A 141 -9.11 -17.77 33.71
C ALA A 141 -9.21 -18.01 35.23
N ASN A 142 -10.37 -17.77 35.85
CA ASN A 142 -10.59 -17.96 37.29
C ASN A 142 -11.36 -19.24 37.63
N SER A 143 -11.88 -19.98 36.64
CA SER A 143 -12.67 -21.20 36.87
C SER A 143 -11.85 -22.49 36.90
N ASP A 144 -10.59 -22.48 36.46
CA ASP A 144 -9.75 -23.69 36.39
C ASP A 144 -9.07 -24.05 37.73
N ALA A 145 -9.42 -23.37 38.83
CA ALA A 145 -8.86 -23.61 40.16
C ALA A 145 -9.82 -24.30 41.15
N ALA A 146 -11.01 -24.73 40.73
CA ALA A 146 -11.95 -25.45 41.61
C ALA A 146 -12.76 -26.50 40.85
N GLY A 147 -12.35 -27.76 40.96
CA GLY A 147 -13.07 -28.87 40.34
C GLY A 147 -12.47 -30.25 40.62
N ASP A 148 -12.21 -30.56 41.89
CA ASP A 148 -12.11 -31.94 42.37
C ASP A 148 -13.38 -32.26 43.18
N SER A 149 -14.17 -33.22 42.72
CA SER A 149 -15.07 -34.13 43.48
C SER A 149 -16.03 -34.87 42.54
N ASP A 150 -15.70 -36.14 42.29
CA ASP A 150 -16.55 -37.34 42.17
C ASP A 150 -17.96 -37.29 41.54
N ALA A 151 -18.22 -38.18 40.56
CA ALA A 151 -18.86 -39.48 40.84
C ALA A 151 -19.28 -40.27 39.56
N GLN A 152 -18.77 -41.51 39.49
CA GLN A 152 -19.48 -42.76 39.16
C GLN A 152 -19.97 -43.13 37.74
N ASN A 153 -19.36 -44.25 37.27
CA ASN A 153 -20.01 -45.51 36.86
C ASN A 153 -20.13 -45.80 35.36
N SER A 154 -19.27 -46.70 34.87
CA SER A 154 -19.57 -47.66 33.79
C SER A 154 -18.62 -48.85 33.86
N ARG A 155 -19.04 -49.80 34.70
CA ARG A 155 -18.80 -51.25 34.64
C ARG A 155 -18.42 -51.80 33.26
N GLU A 156 -17.19 -52.30 33.12
CA GLU A 156 -16.93 -53.42 32.21
C GLU A 156 -15.94 -54.41 32.83
N ARG A 157 -16.29 -55.67 32.66
CA ARG A 157 -15.86 -56.85 33.39
C ARG A 157 -14.81 -57.54 32.53
N LEU A 158 -13.58 -57.62 33.01
CA LEU A 158 -12.60 -58.58 32.47
C LEU A 158 -11.94 -59.32 33.61
N GLU A 159 -11.94 -60.64 33.47
CA GLU A 159 -11.45 -61.63 34.41
C GLU A 159 -9.92 -61.53 34.52
N GLU A 160 -9.39 -61.38 35.74
CA GLU A 160 -8.00 -61.72 36.02
C GLU A 160 -7.94 -62.77 37.12
N MET A 161 -7.20 -63.83 36.80
CA MET A 161 -6.96 -65.01 37.62
C MET A 161 -6.38 -64.61 38.97
N GLU A 162 -7.08 -65.06 40.01
CA GLU A 162 -6.68 -65.05 41.41
C GLU A 162 -5.34 -65.81 41.56
N LEU A 163 -4.23 -65.07 41.53
CA LEU A 163 -2.93 -65.55 41.99
C LEU A 163 -2.76 -65.13 43.45
N ASN A 164 -2.39 -66.11 44.28
CA ASN A 164 -2.16 -66.01 45.72
C ASN A 164 -1.47 -64.70 46.17
N PRO A 165 -1.81 -64.17 47.36
CA PRO A 165 -1.11 -63.03 47.93
C PRO A 165 0.26 -63.50 48.44
N VAL A 166 1.26 -63.48 47.55
CA VAL A 166 2.65 -63.40 47.98
C VAL A 166 2.80 -62.02 48.59
N GLU A 167 3.20 -61.95 49.86
CA GLU A 167 3.53 -60.72 50.57
C GLU A 167 4.39 -59.83 49.65
N GLN A 168 3.76 -58.82 49.04
CA GLN A 168 4.44 -57.87 48.19
C GLN A 168 5.26 -56.98 49.10
N ASP A 169 6.58 -57.06 48.95
CA ASP A 169 7.52 -56.19 49.63
C ASP A 169 7.15 -54.73 49.28
N PRO A 170 6.66 -53.92 50.23
CA PRO A 170 6.15 -52.57 49.95
C PRO A 170 7.24 -51.66 49.36
N GLN A 171 8.51 -52.00 49.56
CA GLN A 171 9.64 -51.30 48.95
C GLN A 171 9.71 -51.51 47.43
N LEU A 172 9.35 -52.70 46.94
CA LEU A 172 9.35 -53.03 45.52
C LEU A 172 8.19 -52.34 44.79
N GLU A 173 7.00 -52.31 45.39
CA GLU A 173 5.85 -51.58 44.82
C GLU A 173 6.09 -50.08 44.72
N GLN A 174 6.75 -49.49 45.72
CA GLN A 174 7.13 -48.09 45.70
C GLN A 174 8.12 -47.78 44.57
N SER A 175 9.12 -48.65 44.38
CA SER A 175 10.10 -48.53 43.30
C SER A 175 9.46 -48.69 41.91
N VAL A 176 8.58 -49.68 41.73
CA VAL A 176 7.84 -49.90 40.47
C VAL A 176 6.91 -48.73 40.18
N SER A 177 6.24 -48.17 41.18
CA SER A 177 5.38 -47.00 41.04
C SER A 177 6.18 -45.76 40.66
N GLN A 178 7.37 -45.57 41.25
CA GLN A 178 8.27 -44.46 40.92
C GLN A 178 8.81 -44.57 39.50
N ILE A 179 9.19 -45.78 39.06
CA ILE A 179 9.61 -46.04 37.69
C ILE A 179 8.46 -45.78 36.72
N ARG A 180 7.26 -46.28 37.01
CA ARG A 180 6.06 -46.03 36.18
C ARG A 180 5.81 -44.53 36.01
N ASN A 181 5.86 -43.75 37.09
CA ASN A 181 5.70 -42.30 37.02
C ASN A 181 6.81 -41.63 36.21
N SER A 182 8.06 -42.09 36.34
CA SER A 182 9.18 -41.55 35.56
C SER A 182 9.05 -41.86 34.06
N VAL A 183 8.59 -43.07 33.72
CA VAL A 183 8.35 -43.49 32.33
C VAL A 183 7.19 -42.70 31.75
N SER A 184 6.08 -42.53 32.49
CA SER A 184 4.96 -41.71 32.05
C SER A 184 5.36 -40.24 31.82
N LEU A 185 6.26 -39.68 32.64
CA LEU A 185 6.77 -38.33 32.41
C LEU A 185 7.64 -38.25 31.14
N GLN A 186 8.52 -39.23 30.93
CA GLN A 186 9.36 -39.31 29.72
C GLN A 186 8.53 -39.53 28.44
N GLU A 187 7.42 -40.26 28.51
CA GLU A 187 6.49 -40.43 27.39
C GLU A 187 5.87 -39.10 26.97
N VAL A 188 5.49 -38.25 27.94
CA VAL A 188 4.98 -36.89 27.66
C VAL A 188 6.06 -36.03 27.00
N GLU A 189 7.27 -36.01 27.56
CA GLU A 189 8.40 -35.23 27.00
C GLU A 189 8.74 -35.66 25.56
N LEU A 190 8.70 -36.97 25.26
CA LEU A 190 8.94 -37.48 23.91
C LEU A 190 7.85 -37.08 22.91
N VAL A 191 6.59 -37.06 23.34
CA VAL A 191 5.47 -36.60 22.50
C VAL A 191 5.62 -35.12 22.20
N GLU A 192 5.92 -34.28 23.20
CA GLU A 192 6.14 -32.84 23.00
C GLU A 192 7.31 -32.58 22.04
N LEU A 193 8.42 -33.31 22.18
CA LEU A 193 9.57 -33.16 21.30
C LEU A 193 9.25 -33.56 19.85
N ARG A 194 8.44 -34.60 19.66
CA ARG A 194 7.97 -35.03 18.33
C ARG A 194 7.06 -33.98 17.70
N GLU A 195 6.15 -33.40 18.45
CA GLU A 195 5.27 -32.32 17.98
C GLU A 195 6.06 -31.06 17.60
N LEU A 196 7.07 -30.69 18.39
CA LEU A 196 7.99 -29.60 18.07
C LEU A 196 8.77 -29.85 16.78
N ALA A 197 9.29 -31.07 16.59
CA ALA A 197 10.03 -31.43 15.38
C ALA A 197 9.15 -31.36 14.13
N LEU A 198 7.92 -31.87 14.19
CA LEU A 198 6.95 -31.77 13.10
C LEU A 198 6.55 -30.32 12.80
N SER A 199 6.33 -29.52 13.84
CA SER A 199 6.02 -28.10 13.68
C SER A 199 7.15 -27.33 12.99
N HIS A 200 8.40 -27.64 13.34
CA HIS A 200 9.58 -27.05 12.71
C HIS A 200 9.71 -27.46 11.24
N ALA A 201 9.47 -28.74 10.91
CA ALA A 201 9.51 -29.22 9.52
C ALA A 201 8.46 -28.51 8.64
N ILE A 202 7.21 -28.42 9.10
CA ILE A 202 6.13 -27.73 8.38
C ILE A 202 6.43 -26.23 8.24
N SER A 203 6.98 -25.61 9.28
CA SER A 203 7.43 -24.21 9.23
C SER A 203 8.53 -24.00 8.19
N SER A 204 9.50 -24.92 8.10
CA SER A 204 10.61 -24.86 7.15
C SER A 204 10.13 -24.95 5.70
N GLU A 205 9.24 -25.89 5.39
CA GLU A 205 8.65 -26.01 4.04
C GLU A 205 7.86 -24.75 3.65
N ARG A 206 7.10 -24.19 4.59
CA ARG A 206 6.36 -22.94 4.37
C ARG A 206 7.31 -21.76 4.10
N LEU A 207 8.42 -21.66 4.82
CA LEU A 207 9.43 -20.62 4.59
C LEU A 207 10.05 -20.76 3.20
N GLN A 208 10.42 -21.98 2.80
CA GLN A 208 11.00 -22.23 1.49
C GLN A 208 10.01 -21.94 0.35
N HIS A 209 8.73 -22.25 0.52
CA HIS A 209 7.69 -21.86 -0.43
C HIS A 209 7.54 -20.34 -0.56
N LEU A 210 7.62 -19.62 0.57
CA LEU A 210 7.55 -18.16 0.59
C LEU A 210 8.77 -17.53 -0.10
N GLU A 211 9.96 -18.08 0.13
CA GLU A 211 11.19 -17.68 -0.53
C GLU A 211 11.11 -17.89 -2.04
N ASN A 212 10.62 -19.04 -2.50
CA ASN A 212 10.40 -19.32 -3.92
C ASN A 212 9.42 -18.31 -4.55
N LYS A 213 8.32 -17.99 -3.87
CA LYS A 213 7.36 -16.97 -4.34
C LYS A 213 7.99 -15.58 -4.43
N LEU A 214 8.81 -15.21 -3.44
CA LEU A 214 9.48 -13.92 -3.41
C LEU A 214 10.51 -13.82 -4.54
N ASN A 215 11.26 -14.91 -4.79
CA ASN A 215 12.19 -14.99 -5.92
C ASN A 215 11.47 -14.89 -7.26
N HIS A 216 10.33 -15.56 -7.42
CA HIS A 216 9.52 -15.46 -8.64
C HIS A 216 9.00 -14.03 -8.86
N LEU A 217 8.41 -13.42 -7.83
CA LEU A 217 7.89 -12.05 -7.92
C LEU A 217 9.02 -11.03 -8.20
N THR A 218 10.21 -11.24 -7.62
CA THR A 218 11.38 -10.42 -7.89
C THR A 218 11.84 -10.54 -9.34
N HIS A 219 11.78 -11.75 -9.90
CA HIS A 219 12.10 -12.00 -11.31
C HIS A 219 11.09 -11.33 -12.24
N ASP A 220 9.80 -11.49 -11.99
CA ASP A 220 8.73 -10.89 -12.79
C ASP A 220 8.83 -9.36 -12.79
N PHE A 221 9.03 -8.77 -11.62
CA PHE A 221 9.22 -7.33 -11.49
C PHE A 221 10.45 -6.85 -12.28
N LYS A 222 11.56 -7.60 -12.22
CA LYS A 222 12.77 -7.27 -12.99
C LYS A 222 12.50 -7.32 -14.50
N THR A 223 11.75 -8.31 -14.97
CA THR A 223 11.37 -8.43 -16.38
C THR A 223 10.50 -7.26 -16.81
N SER A 224 9.44 -6.94 -16.06
CA SER A 224 8.56 -5.80 -16.38
C SER A 224 9.30 -4.46 -16.39
N VAL A 225 10.26 -4.25 -15.49
CA VAL A 225 11.10 -3.04 -15.49
C VAL A 225 11.96 -2.97 -16.75
N GLU A 226 12.47 -4.10 -17.23
CA GLU A 226 13.31 -4.13 -18.43
C GLU A 226 12.49 -3.90 -19.70
N GLU A 227 11.29 -4.49 -19.79
CA GLU A 227 10.34 -4.22 -20.88
C GLU A 227 9.95 -2.74 -20.93
N LEU A 228 9.62 -2.15 -19.77
CA LEU A 228 9.28 -0.72 -19.69
C LEU A 228 10.44 0.17 -20.14
N LYS A 229 11.68 -0.16 -19.77
CA LYS A 229 12.86 0.57 -20.24
C LYS A 229 13.02 0.48 -21.75
N GLN A 230 12.77 -0.69 -22.34
CA GLN A 230 12.84 -0.88 -23.79
C GLN A 230 11.78 -0.02 -24.51
N GLU A 231 10.55 0.03 -23.99
CA GLU A 231 9.49 0.90 -24.53
C GLU A 231 9.85 2.38 -24.43
N ILE A 232 10.41 2.83 -23.29
CA ILE A 232 10.87 4.22 -23.12
C ILE A 232 11.95 4.55 -24.14
N CYS A 233 12.93 3.66 -24.36
CA CYS A 233 13.98 3.86 -25.36
C CYS A 233 13.39 3.97 -26.77
N LYS A 234 12.42 3.12 -27.12
CA LYS A 234 11.73 3.18 -28.42
C LYS A 234 10.98 4.50 -28.61
N LEU A 235 10.21 4.92 -27.62
CA LEU A 235 9.48 6.20 -27.66
C LEU A 235 10.42 7.40 -27.77
N GLN A 236 11.59 7.34 -27.13
CA GLN A 236 12.62 8.39 -27.26
C GLN A 236 13.16 8.45 -28.70
N GLN A 237 13.46 7.31 -29.32
CA GLN A 237 13.91 7.24 -30.71
C GLN A 237 12.83 7.77 -31.68
N ASP A 238 11.57 7.42 -31.47
CA ASP A 238 10.45 7.90 -32.28
C ASP A 238 10.29 9.42 -32.15
N ARG A 239 10.38 9.95 -30.91
CA ARG A 239 10.35 11.40 -30.66
C ARG A 239 11.49 12.13 -31.37
N GLU A 240 12.71 11.59 -31.35
CA GLU A 240 13.85 12.17 -32.06
C GLU A 240 13.65 12.17 -33.57
N THR A 241 13.11 11.07 -34.11
CA THR A 241 12.79 10.92 -35.53
C THR A 241 11.75 11.95 -35.96
N LEU A 242 10.64 12.04 -35.22
CA LEU A 242 9.57 13.02 -35.51
C LEU A 242 10.08 14.46 -35.42
N ASN A 243 10.95 14.78 -34.46
CA ASN A 243 11.55 16.11 -34.36
C ASN A 243 12.44 16.45 -35.57
N LYS A 244 13.16 15.47 -36.13
CA LYS A 244 13.95 15.65 -37.35
C LYS A 244 13.04 15.92 -38.54
N GLU A 245 12.01 15.12 -38.75
CA GLU A 245 11.03 15.31 -39.82
C GLU A 245 10.34 16.68 -39.72
N LEU A 246 9.91 17.06 -38.52
CA LEU A 246 9.27 18.35 -38.28
C LEU A 246 10.21 19.52 -38.60
N LYS A 247 11.51 19.39 -38.30
CA LYS A 247 12.52 20.38 -38.69
C LYS A 247 12.68 20.46 -40.21
N THR A 248 12.69 19.33 -40.91
CA THR A 248 12.76 19.28 -42.38
C THR A 248 11.54 19.95 -43.00
N VAL A 249 10.33 19.60 -42.56
CA VAL A 249 9.08 20.22 -43.06
C VAL A 249 9.06 21.72 -42.83
N ARG A 250 9.54 22.20 -41.66
CA ARG A 250 9.67 23.64 -41.40
C ARG A 250 10.63 24.33 -42.38
N GLN A 251 11.73 23.69 -42.75
CA GLN A 251 12.68 24.22 -43.73
C GLN A 251 12.06 24.26 -45.13
N GLU A 252 11.37 23.19 -45.54
CA GLU A 252 10.67 23.14 -46.83
C GLU A 252 9.58 24.22 -46.94
N LEU A 253 8.81 24.46 -45.86
CA LEU A 253 7.82 25.53 -45.82
C LEU A 253 8.45 26.91 -45.98
N LEU A 254 9.58 27.18 -45.33
CA LEU A 254 10.30 28.45 -45.48
C LEU A 254 10.80 28.66 -46.91
N LEU A 255 11.29 27.61 -47.57
CA LEU A 255 11.71 27.68 -48.97
C LEU A 255 10.53 28.00 -49.89
N ARG A 256 9.41 27.28 -49.73
CA ARG A 256 8.18 27.52 -50.52
C ARG A 256 7.61 28.92 -50.30
N GLU A 257 7.62 29.42 -49.07
CA GLU A 257 7.18 30.79 -48.77
C GLU A 257 8.06 31.82 -49.49
N GLY A 258 9.38 31.60 -49.52
CA GLY A 258 10.31 32.44 -50.29
C GLY A 258 10.04 32.41 -51.80
N GLU A 259 9.77 31.24 -52.37
CA GLU A 259 9.40 31.08 -53.78
C GLU A 259 8.08 31.80 -54.10
N ILE A 260 7.06 31.65 -53.26
CA ILE A 260 5.76 32.34 -53.40
C ILE A 260 5.96 33.86 -53.36
N GLN A 261 6.77 34.38 -52.43
CA GLN A 261 7.07 35.81 -52.35
C GLN A 261 7.79 36.32 -53.61
N SER A 262 8.75 35.56 -54.14
CA SER A 262 9.45 35.88 -55.39
C SER A 262 8.46 35.94 -56.58
N LEU A 263 7.57 34.95 -56.71
CA LEU A 263 6.55 34.92 -57.76
C LEU A 263 5.55 36.08 -57.64
N ARG A 264 5.16 36.46 -56.41
CA ARG A 264 4.30 37.63 -56.16
C ARG A 264 4.98 38.92 -56.64
N GLN A 265 6.24 39.13 -56.29
CA GLN A 265 7.01 40.30 -56.74
C GLN A 265 7.13 40.35 -58.27
N GLN A 266 7.39 39.20 -58.92
CA GLN A 266 7.41 39.13 -60.39
C GLN A 266 6.06 39.52 -60.98
N THR A 267 4.96 38.96 -60.47
CA THR A 267 3.61 39.26 -60.94
C THR A 267 3.24 40.73 -60.77
N GLU A 268 3.61 41.34 -59.65
CA GLU A 268 3.43 42.77 -59.39
C GLU A 268 4.23 43.63 -60.38
N SER A 269 5.48 43.25 -60.66
CA SER A 269 6.34 43.94 -61.63
C SER A 269 5.77 43.89 -63.05
N PHE A 270 5.29 42.72 -63.50
CA PHE A 270 4.60 42.56 -64.79
C PHE A 270 3.31 43.38 -64.85
N THR A 271 2.53 43.37 -63.76
CA THR A 271 1.29 44.15 -63.66
C THR A 271 1.57 45.65 -63.80
N TYR A 272 2.65 46.16 -63.19
CA TYR A 272 3.07 47.54 -63.32
C TYR A 272 3.46 47.90 -64.77
N ILE A 273 4.24 47.05 -65.44
CA ILE A 273 4.63 47.24 -66.85
C ILE A 273 3.40 47.31 -67.76
N CYS A 274 2.43 46.41 -67.58
CA CYS A 274 1.20 46.40 -68.37
C CYS A 274 0.37 47.69 -68.19
N LYS A 275 0.34 48.27 -66.98
CA LYS A 275 -0.38 49.52 -66.69
C LYS A 275 0.29 50.77 -67.29
N GLN A 276 1.60 50.72 -67.54
CA GLN A 276 2.38 51.83 -68.11
C GLN A 276 2.35 51.88 -69.65
N ARG A 277 1.73 50.91 -70.33
CA ARG A 277 1.60 50.93 -71.80
C ARG A 277 0.55 51.98 -72.21
N PRO A 278 0.90 53.04 -72.97
CA PRO A 278 -0.07 54.03 -73.44
C PRO A 278 -1.14 53.35 -74.29
N SER A 279 -2.40 53.57 -73.95
CA SER A 279 -3.55 53.18 -74.77
C SER A 279 -3.51 53.96 -76.08
N SER A 280 -3.03 53.31 -77.15
CA SER A 280 -3.23 53.81 -78.51
C SER A 280 -4.74 53.84 -78.83
N PRO A 281 -5.22 54.86 -79.56
CA PRO A 281 -6.64 55.00 -79.87
C PRO A 281 -7.12 53.89 -80.81
N ILE A 282 -8.22 53.26 -80.41
CA ILE A 282 -8.95 52.23 -81.16
C ILE A 282 -9.62 52.87 -82.37
N THR A 283 -9.28 52.39 -83.57
CA THR A 283 -10.11 52.55 -84.78
C THR A 283 -11.29 51.58 -84.67
N GLN A 284 -12.51 52.11 -84.57
CA GLN A 284 -13.74 51.33 -84.66
C GLN A 284 -13.90 50.80 -86.09
N THR A 285 -14.01 49.48 -86.24
CA THR A 285 -14.61 48.86 -87.43
C THR A 285 -15.71 47.93 -86.98
N THR A 286 -16.95 48.35 -87.21
CA THR A 286 -18.16 47.55 -87.16
C THR A 286 -18.14 46.48 -88.25
N ALA A 287 -18.23 45.21 -87.88
CA ALA A 287 -18.83 44.19 -88.74
C ALA A 287 -19.31 43.02 -87.88
N ALA A 288 -20.61 42.81 -87.91
CA ALA A 288 -21.29 41.67 -87.33
C ALA A 288 -20.95 40.40 -88.12
N HIS A 289 -20.61 39.31 -87.42
CA HIS A 289 -21.10 37.96 -87.74
C HIS A 289 -20.78 36.97 -86.62
N ASN A 290 -21.83 36.37 -86.06
CA ASN A 290 -21.83 35.04 -85.44
C ASN A 290 -21.38 34.00 -86.49
N PRO A 291 -20.68 32.91 -86.12
CA PRO A 291 -21.23 31.92 -85.20
C PRO A 291 -20.27 31.34 -84.14
N SER A 292 -20.92 30.79 -83.11
CA SER A 292 -20.37 29.86 -82.11
C SER A 292 -19.47 28.77 -82.72
N PRO A 293 -18.37 28.45 -82.03
CA PRO A 293 -18.13 27.04 -81.72
C PRO A 293 -17.87 26.81 -80.24
N ASP A 294 -18.44 25.71 -79.75
CA ASP A 294 -17.98 24.95 -78.59
C ASP A 294 -16.45 24.86 -78.58
N LEU A 295 -15.83 25.48 -77.58
CA LEU A 295 -14.51 25.09 -77.10
C LEU A 295 -14.62 24.96 -75.59
N ASP A 296 -14.93 23.73 -75.22
CA ASP A 296 -14.74 23.13 -73.92
C ASP A 296 -13.25 23.25 -73.56
N LEU A 297 -12.89 24.35 -72.89
CA LEU A 297 -11.56 24.55 -72.32
C LEU A 297 -11.64 24.18 -70.84
N ASP A 298 -11.42 22.89 -70.61
CA ASP A 298 -11.29 22.23 -69.33
C ASP A 298 -10.07 22.80 -68.58
N ILE A 299 -10.26 23.91 -67.84
CA ILE A 299 -9.28 24.42 -66.89
C ILE A 299 -9.37 23.54 -65.64
N HIS A 300 -8.74 22.37 -65.72
CA HIS A 300 -8.52 21.50 -64.58
C HIS A 300 -7.50 22.18 -63.65
N LEU A 301 -7.99 22.98 -62.71
CA LEU A 301 -7.27 23.36 -61.50
C LEU A 301 -7.01 22.09 -60.68
N SER A 302 -5.96 21.35 -61.04
CA SER A 302 -5.42 20.24 -60.24
C SER A 302 -4.75 20.77 -58.99
N LEU A 303 -5.56 21.10 -57.99
CA LEU A 303 -5.18 21.27 -56.59
C LEU A 303 -5.76 20.11 -55.79
N HIS A 304 -5.32 18.87 -56.05
CA HIS A 304 -5.56 17.76 -55.12
C HIS A 304 -4.44 16.70 -55.21
N SER A 305 -3.96 16.31 -54.02
CA SER A 305 -3.21 15.08 -53.70
C SER A 305 -1.73 14.97 -54.06
N LEU A 306 -0.88 15.45 -53.16
CA LEU A 306 0.36 14.75 -52.79
C LEU A 306 0.47 14.68 -51.27
N LEU A 307 -0.23 13.71 -50.68
CA LEU A 307 0.05 13.14 -49.36
C LEU A 307 -0.16 11.63 -49.47
N SER A 308 0.81 10.94 -50.05
CA SER A 308 0.97 9.50 -49.92
C SER A 308 2.11 9.24 -48.96
N THR A 309 1.84 9.28 -47.66
CA THR A 309 2.73 8.71 -46.66
C THR A 309 2.48 7.21 -46.63
N THR A 310 3.37 6.44 -47.25
CA THR A 310 3.44 4.99 -47.10
C THR A 310 3.86 4.67 -45.67
N SER A 311 2.95 4.11 -44.88
CA SER A 311 3.26 3.44 -43.62
C SER A 311 3.30 1.93 -43.87
N PRO A 312 4.34 1.20 -43.42
CA PRO A 312 4.43 -0.23 -43.67
C PRO A 312 3.56 -1.02 -42.69
N HIS A 313 2.75 -1.92 -43.26
CA HIS A 313 2.13 -3.04 -42.57
C HIS A 313 3.21 -3.93 -41.93
N HIS A 314 3.18 -4.10 -40.61
CA HIS A 314 3.75 -5.27 -39.95
C HIS A 314 2.62 -6.13 -39.38
N ASN A 315 2.53 -7.35 -39.90
CA ASN A 315 1.75 -8.45 -39.35
C ASN A 315 2.23 -8.79 -37.93
N SER A 316 1.30 -8.91 -37.00
CA SER A 316 1.45 -9.75 -35.81
C SER A 316 0.08 -10.22 -35.33
N SER A 317 -0.01 -11.53 -35.16
CA SER A 317 -1.15 -12.35 -34.76
C SER A 317 -1.53 -12.15 -33.28
N ASP A 318 -2.85 -12.11 -32.99
CA ASP A 318 -3.64 -12.62 -31.83
C ASP A 318 -3.09 -12.72 -30.39
N PRO A 319 -3.92 -12.91 -29.32
CA PRO A 319 -5.33 -12.52 -29.11
C PRO A 319 -5.61 -11.95 -27.68
N SER A 320 -6.87 -11.55 -27.45
CA SER A 320 -7.54 -11.42 -26.13
C SER A 320 -7.00 -10.43 -25.09
N SER A 321 -7.79 -9.38 -24.84
CA SER A 321 -8.23 -9.02 -23.48
C SER A 321 -9.49 -8.16 -23.51
N ARG A 322 -10.49 -8.59 -22.72
CA ARG A 322 -11.72 -7.87 -22.40
C ARG A 322 -11.38 -6.56 -21.69
N THR A 323 -11.98 -5.46 -22.15
CA THR A 323 -12.04 -4.22 -21.37
C THR A 323 -13.48 -3.99 -20.93
N LEU A 324 -13.70 -4.01 -19.62
CA LEU A 324 -14.88 -3.49 -18.97
C LEU A 324 -14.78 -1.97 -18.95
N SER A 325 -15.83 -1.33 -19.47
CA SER A 325 -16.05 0.10 -19.44
C SER A 325 -16.34 0.58 -18.01
N LEU A 326 -15.62 1.59 -17.54
CA LEU A 326 -16.15 2.48 -16.50
C LEU A 326 -15.71 3.91 -16.82
N GLY A 327 -16.70 4.74 -17.17
CA GLY A 327 -16.51 6.14 -17.46
C GLY A 327 -16.20 6.95 -16.21
N THR A 328 -15.42 8.00 -16.37
CA THR A 328 -15.42 9.13 -15.43
C THR A 328 -15.19 10.40 -16.25
N ASN A 329 -16.23 11.21 -16.31
CA ASN A 329 -16.20 12.56 -16.86
C ASN A 329 -15.31 13.44 -15.97
N ILE A 330 -14.34 14.13 -16.57
CA ILE A 330 -13.67 15.27 -15.95
C ILE A 330 -13.82 16.44 -16.91
N SER A 331 -14.66 17.40 -16.52
CA SER A 331 -14.76 18.71 -17.16
C SER A 331 -13.50 19.51 -16.85
N THR A 332 -12.73 19.85 -17.88
CA THR A 332 -11.66 20.84 -17.82
C THR A 332 -12.19 22.16 -18.35
N THR A 333 -12.37 23.14 -17.46
CA THR A 333 -12.53 24.55 -17.84
C THR A 333 -11.16 25.17 -18.05
N THR A 334 -10.98 25.68 -19.26
CA THR A 334 -9.83 26.43 -19.75
C THR A 334 -9.94 27.89 -19.31
N GLU A 335 -8.93 28.44 -18.64
CA GLU A 335 -8.69 29.89 -18.64
C GLU A 335 -7.20 30.16 -18.92
N ASP A 336 -7.00 31.09 -19.85
CA ASP A 336 -5.73 31.57 -20.39
C ASP A 336 -5.00 32.49 -19.38
N PRO A 337 -3.68 32.72 -19.55
CA PRO A 337 -2.84 33.45 -18.61
C PRO A 337 -2.62 34.91 -19.07
N GLU A 338 -2.52 35.86 -18.13
CA GLU A 338 -1.58 36.98 -18.30
C GLU A 338 -1.26 37.76 -17.00
N GLN A 339 0.05 37.97 -16.83
CA GLN A 339 0.78 39.09 -16.22
C GLN A 339 0.90 39.34 -14.70
N LEU A 340 2.17 39.24 -14.27
CA LEU A 340 2.96 40.12 -13.41
C LEU A 340 2.24 40.98 -12.34
N GLN A 341 2.60 40.75 -11.07
CA GLN A 341 3.28 41.78 -10.28
C GLN A 341 4.00 41.22 -9.05
N GLN A 342 5.15 41.84 -8.77
CA GLN A 342 6.03 41.61 -7.64
C GLN A 342 5.38 42.04 -6.32
N GLY A 343 5.61 41.27 -5.26
CA GLY A 343 5.18 41.63 -3.90
C GLY A 343 5.84 40.75 -2.86
N THR A 344 6.93 41.24 -2.30
CA THR A 344 7.68 40.72 -1.15
C THR A 344 6.81 40.65 0.10
N THR A 345 6.68 39.47 0.72
CA THR A 345 6.54 39.34 2.18
C THR A 345 7.13 38.01 2.65
N ALA A 346 8.12 38.12 3.53
CA ALA A 346 8.65 37.03 4.33
C ALA A 346 7.53 36.42 5.19
N SER A 347 7.47 35.08 5.25
CA SER A 347 6.82 34.39 6.36
C SER A 347 7.49 33.04 6.57
N GLU A 348 7.85 32.82 7.82
CA GLU A 348 8.65 31.72 8.35
C GLU A 348 7.94 30.38 8.18
N GLN A 349 8.53 29.48 7.40
CA GLN A 349 8.19 28.05 7.47
C GLN A 349 9.01 27.41 8.58
N SER A 350 8.43 27.39 9.78
CA SER A 350 8.87 26.54 10.89
C SER A 350 8.51 25.08 10.58
N SER A 351 9.41 24.39 9.86
CA SER A 351 9.34 22.94 9.66
C SER A 351 9.79 22.22 10.92
N SER A 352 8.84 21.81 11.77
CA SER A 352 9.11 20.96 12.93
C SER A 352 9.29 19.51 12.49
N GLN A 353 10.42 19.24 11.83
CA GLN A 353 10.96 17.90 11.62
C GLN A 353 11.75 17.53 12.88
N VAL A 354 11.14 16.75 13.78
CA VAL A 354 11.84 16.24 14.97
C VAL A 354 12.79 15.13 14.54
N HIS A 355 14.01 15.53 14.19
CA HIS A 355 15.18 14.67 14.11
C HIS A 355 15.55 14.24 15.54
N PHE A 356 15.52 12.93 15.81
CA PHE A 356 16.07 12.37 17.04
C PHE A 356 17.61 12.46 16.97
N HIS A 357 18.18 13.45 17.67
CA HIS A 357 19.61 13.42 17.97
C HIS A 357 19.87 12.41 19.09
N ASN A 358 20.69 11.41 18.76
CA ASN A 358 21.33 10.49 19.69
C ASN A 358 22.12 11.28 20.74
N LEU A 359 21.76 11.10 22.01
CA LEU A 359 22.61 11.41 23.15
C LEU A 359 23.28 10.11 23.58
N THR A 360 24.50 9.92 23.10
CA THR A 360 25.46 8.95 23.63
C THR A 360 26.09 9.57 24.89
N ASP A 361 25.85 8.98 26.05
CA ASP A 361 26.57 9.32 27.27
C ASP A 361 27.81 8.40 27.39
N PRO A 362 29.03 8.92 27.63
CA PRO A 362 30.24 8.13 27.69
C PRO A 362 30.66 7.90 29.14
N SER A 363 30.39 6.74 29.72
CA SER A 363 31.27 6.15 30.74
C SER A 363 30.79 4.75 31.13
N THR A 364 31.50 3.71 30.70
CA THR A 364 32.08 2.75 31.64
C THR A 364 33.15 1.94 30.92
N ARG A 365 34.34 2.13 31.46
CA ARG A 365 35.56 1.39 31.21
C ARG A 365 35.39 -0.03 31.75
N ASN A 366 35.49 -1.07 30.93
CA ASN A 366 36.05 -2.32 31.42
C ASN A 366 36.71 -3.17 30.33
N ARG A 367 37.80 -3.77 30.77
CA ARG A 367 38.79 -4.57 30.04
C ARG A 367 38.20 -5.86 29.49
N GLY A 368 38.77 -6.39 28.41
CA GLY A 368 38.83 -7.84 28.26
C GLY A 368 39.00 -8.40 26.86
N VAL A 369 40.25 -8.71 26.52
CA VAL A 369 40.67 -9.91 25.77
C VAL A 369 40.28 -10.01 24.28
N THR A 370 41.27 -9.76 23.44
CA THR A 370 41.32 -10.14 22.02
C THR A 370 41.61 -11.65 21.90
N PRO A 371 40.80 -12.46 21.20
CA PRO A 371 41.20 -13.81 20.81
C PRO A 371 42.09 -13.74 19.56
N GLN A 372 43.28 -14.34 19.65
CA GLN A 372 44.14 -14.56 18.49
C GLN A 372 43.53 -15.57 17.51
N PRO A 373 43.79 -15.45 16.20
CA PRO A 373 43.42 -16.47 15.23
C PRO A 373 44.36 -17.68 15.34
N TYR A 374 43.76 -18.87 15.48
CA TYR A 374 44.44 -20.16 15.44
C TYR A 374 45.10 -20.36 14.06
N LYS A 375 46.42 -20.60 14.08
CA LYS A 375 47.15 -21.17 12.95
C LYS A 375 46.84 -22.67 12.87
N SER A 376 46.26 -23.10 11.75
CA SER A 376 46.16 -24.51 11.39
C SER A 376 47.56 -25.08 11.14
N GLN A 377 48.00 -26.00 12.00
CA GLN A 377 49.14 -26.87 11.72
C GLN A 377 48.64 -28.09 10.95
N THR A 378 49.12 -28.21 9.72
CA THR A 378 49.06 -29.43 8.92
C THR A 378 50.05 -30.44 9.52
N ILE A 379 49.56 -31.59 9.97
CA ILE A 379 50.41 -32.76 10.27
C ILE A 379 50.26 -33.74 9.10
N PRO A 380 51.36 -34.21 8.50
CA PRO A 380 51.34 -35.23 7.46
C PRO A 380 51.40 -36.62 8.09
N THR A 381 50.47 -37.51 7.77
CA THR A 381 50.72 -38.86 7.22
C THR A 381 49.41 -39.53 6.84
#